data_AF-A0A7C1ZVJ2-F1
#
_entry.id   AF-A0A7C1ZVJ2-F1
#
_cell.length_a   1.000
_cell.length_b   1.000
_cell.length_c   1.000
_cell.angle_alpha   90.00
_cell.angle_beta   90.00
_cell.angle_gamma   90.00
#
_symmetry.space_group_name_H-M   'P 1'
#
loop_
_entity.id
_entity.type
_entity.pdbx_description
1 polymer ?
#
loop_
_entity_poly.entity_id
_entity_poly.type
_entity_poly.pdbx_seq_one_letter_code
_entity_poly.pdbx_strand_id
1 'polypeptide(L)'
;MYNVGGNLAENINDLVSVVNMDLEFEYINETTHKNLIGYSNVELLGKKVSDFIHTDDRENFLSLFNNSIDFMQRSYQNRNLNIELNTTNDSFHVQANQLLREVFDNILINSVKYNSYSNPSVDIFITISREIIDEIKFIKMQFIDNGIGVPDDRKNLIFQRGNRELKGSKGMGIGLSLVKRILKNYKGKIWVENRIEDDYSKGSNFNLLIPEAI
;
A
#
# COMPACT_ATOMS: atom_id res chain seq x y z
N MET A 1 -0.27 34.37 6.53
CA MET A 1 -1.42 33.45 6.66
C MET A 1 -1.81 32.98 5.27
N TYR A 2 -1.33 31.81 4.84
CA TYR A 2 -1.80 31.16 3.61
C TYR A 2 -2.69 30.00 4.03
N ASN A 3 -4.00 30.24 3.94
CA ASN A 3 -5.04 29.25 4.18
C ASN A 3 -5.57 28.82 2.81
N VAL A 4 -4.93 27.83 2.18
CA VAL A 4 -5.41 27.22 0.93
C VAL A 4 -5.00 25.74 0.93
N GLY A 5 -5.90 24.85 1.39
CA GLY A 5 -5.71 23.39 1.24
C GLY A 5 -6.48 22.49 2.21
N GLY A 6 -6.86 22.98 3.39
CA GLY A 6 -7.56 22.17 4.40
C GLY A 6 -9.06 22.09 4.16
N ASN A 7 -9.53 21.19 3.27
CA ASN A 7 -10.90 20.62 3.37
C ASN A 7 -11.22 19.47 2.40
N LEU A 8 -10.33 19.11 1.47
CA LEU A 8 -10.59 17.97 0.58
C LEU A 8 -10.24 16.64 1.24
N ALA A 9 -9.16 16.56 2.02
CA ALA A 9 -8.74 15.33 2.68
C ALA A 9 -9.61 14.95 3.89
N GLU A 10 -10.20 15.95 4.58
CA GLU A 10 -10.93 15.74 5.83
C GLU A 10 -12.24 14.96 5.64
N ASN A 11 -12.88 15.10 4.48
CA ASN A 11 -14.17 14.49 4.17
C ASN A 11 -14.03 13.20 3.32
N ILE A 12 -12.81 12.71 3.12
CA ILE A 12 -12.56 11.45 2.42
C ILE A 12 -12.78 10.30 3.41
N ASN A 13 -13.51 9.27 2.99
CA ASN A 13 -13.81 8.08 3.80
C ASN A 13 -12.59 7.16 4.00
N ASP A 14 -11.47 7.48 3.37
CA ASP A 14 -10.19 6.77 3.48
C ASP A 14 -9.37 7.36 4.62
N LEU A 15 -8.57 6.55 5.30
CA LEU A 15 -7.59 7.08 6.26
C LEU A 15 -6.54 7.88 5.50
N VAL A 16 -6.46 9.18 5.79
CA VAL A 16 -5.42 10.06 5.27
C VAL A 16 -4.53 10.47 6.42
N SER A 17 -3.31 9.95 6.46
CA SER A 17 -2.27 10.31 7.42
C SER A 17 -1.06 10.91 6.72
N VAL A 18 -0.49 11.97 7.28
CA VAL A 18 0.84 12.48 6.93
C VAL A 18 1.75 12.20 8.10
N VAL A 19 2.94 11.68 7.83
CA VAL A 19 3.91 11.32 8.86
C VAL A 19 5.30 11.86 8.50
N ASN A 20 6.02 12.35 9.50
CA ASN A 20 7.36 12.91 9.35
C ASN A 20 8.43 11.82 9.12
N MET A 21 9.71 12.19 9.13
CA MET A 21 10.84 11.25 8.97
C MET A 21 10.98 10.24 10.10
N ASP A 22 10.63 10.64 11.31
CA ASP A 22 10.73 9.86 12.54
C ASP A 22 9.51 8.99 12.79
N LEU A 23 8.65 8.83 11.76
CA LEU A 23 7.38 8.11 11.84
C LEU A 23 6.35 8.83 12.71
N GLU A 24 6.41 10.14 12.92
CA GLU A 24 5.42 10.84 13.74
C GLU A 24 4.29 11.41 12.90
N PHE A 25 3.04 11.33 13.37
CA PHE A 25 1.90 11.91 12.63
C PHE A 25 1.99 13.44 12.62
N GLU A 26 1.95 14.03 11.42
CA GLU A 26 1.89 15.48 11.18
C GLU A 26 0.48 15.94 10.77
N TYR A 27 -0.30 15.04 10.18
CA TYR A 27 -1.70 15.27 9.86
C TYR A 27 -2.44 13.93 9.86
N ILE A 28 -3.69 13.94 10.29
CA ILE A 28 -4.65 12.89 10.01
C ILE A 28 -5.98 13.54 9.59
N ASN A 29 -6.79 12.86 8.78
CA ASN A 29 -8.19 13.22 8.66
C ASN A 29 -8.95 12.68 9.89
N GLU A 30 -9.18 13.57 10.84
CA GLU A 30 -9.61 13.23 12.19
C GLU A 30 -10.96 12.53 12.21
N THR A 31 -11.91 12.96 11.38
CA THR A 31 -13.24 12.35 11.34
C THR A 31 -13.16 10.87 10.97
N THR A 32 -12.39 10.54 9.95
CA THR A 32 -12.24 9.16 9.46
C THR A 32 -11.38 8.33 10.40
N HIS A 33 -10.30 8.89 10.97
CA HIS A 33 -9.49 8.20 11.98
C HIS A 33 -10.31 7.88 13.24
N LYS A 34 -11.11 8.82 13.72
CA LYS A 34 -11.95 8.59 14.90
C LYS A 34 -13.04 7.55 14.64
N ASN A 35 -13.62 7.55 13.44
CA ASN A 35 -14.68 6.60 13.08
C ASN A 35 -14.16 5.19 12.82
N LEU A 36 -12.99 5.04 12.17
CA LEU A 36 -12.47 3.74 11.77
C LEU A 36 -11.55 3.10 12.81
N ILE A 37 -10.71 3.91 13.47
CA ILE A 37 -9.65 3.40 14.35
C ILE A 37 -9.75 3.96 15.78
N GLY A 38 -10.74 4.84 16.04
CA GLY A 38 -11.01 5.36 17.39
C GLY A 38 -10.09 6.48 17.84
N TYR A 39 -9.10 6.87 17.05
CA TYR A 39 -8.09 7.86 17.44
C TYR A 39 -8.35 9.25 16.84
N SER A 40 -8.13 10.27 17.65
CA SER A 40 -8.26 11.68 17.30
C SER A 40 -6.93 12.35 16.96
N ASN A 41 -6.99 13.59 16.46
CA ASN A 41 -5.80 14.41 16.22
C ASN A 41 -4.95 14.56 17.49
N VAL A 42 -5.61 14.75 18.63
CA VAL A 42 -4.93 14.97 19.92
C VAL A 42 -4.12 13.75 20.36
N GLU A 43 -4.58 12.56 19.98
CA GLU A 43 -3.95 11.31 20.38
C GLU A 43 -2.79 10.94 19.44
N LEU A 44 -2.90 11.21 18.14
CA LEU A 44 -1.93 10.76 17.15
C LEU A 44 -0.88 11.82 16.80
N LEU A 45 -1.24 13.10 16.69
CA LEU A 45 -0.32 14.12 16.18
C LEU A 45 0.93 14.27 17.08
N GLY A 46 2.10 14.27 16.44
CA GLY A 46 3.42 14.33 17.09
C GLY A 46 3.83 13.04 17.79
N LYS A 47 3.01 11.99 17.75
CA LYS A 47 3.39 10.68 18.28
C LYS A 47 3.94 9.78 17.20
N LYS A 48 4.81 8.85 17.57
CA LYS A 48 5.32 7.89 16.60
C LYS A 48 4.23 6.89 16.27
N VAL A 49 4.10 6.60 14.98
CA VAL A 49 3.29 5.51 14.43
C VAL A 49 3.62 4.20 15.13
N SER A 50 4.87 4.00 15.58
CA SER A 50 5.27 2.83 16.36
C SER A 50 4.55 2.68 17.70
N ASP A 51 4.14 3.78 18.31
CA ASP A 51 3.55 3.81 19.65
C ASP A 51 2.09 3.33 19.64
N PHE A 52 1.48 3.28 18.45
CA PHE A 52 0.13 2.79 18.18
C PHE A 52 0.15 1.43 17.45
N ILE A 53 1.33 0.78 17.39
CA ILE A 53 1.43 -0.61 16.98
C ILE A 53 0.97 -1.49 18.15
N HIS A 54 -0.34 -1.74 18.24
CA HIS A 54 -0.86 -2.78 19.11
C HIS A 54 -0.69 -4.14 18.44
N THR A 55 0.12 -5.02 19.03
CA THR A 55 0.34 -6.40 18.60
C THR A 55 -0.88 -7.30 18.83
N ASP A 56 -1.89 -6.80 19.55
CA ASP A 56 -3.11 -7.51 19.93
C ASP A 56 -4.28 -7.26 18.96
N ASP A 57 -4.12 -6.36 17.98
CA ASP A 57 -4.99 -6.31 16.81
C ASP A 57 -4.63 -7.48 15.89
N ARG A 58 -4.97 -8.70 16.34
CA ARG A 58 -4.84 -9.96 15.60
C ARG A 58 -5.83 -9.96 14.43
N GLU A 59 -5.61 -9.09 13.46
CA GLU A 59 -6.38 -9.10 12.22
C GLU A 59 -5.93 -10.28 11.35
N ASN A 60 -6.91 -10.99 10.79
CA ASN A 60 -6.62 -11.99 9.76
C ASN A 60 -6.06 -11.25 8.54
N PHE A 61 -4.83 -11.59 8.15
CA PHE A 61 -4.14 -11.03 6.99
C PHE A 61 -5.01 -10.97 5.72
N LEU A 62 -5.80 -12.03 5.48
CA LEU A 62 -6.71 -12.10 4.34
C LEU A 62 -7.91 -11.14 4.48
N SER A 63 -8.37 -10.87 5.70
CA SER A 63 -9.45 -9.91 5.96
C SER A 63 -9.04 -8.49 5.59
N LEU A 64 -7.86 -8.04 6.06
CA LEU A 64 -7.30 -6.74 5.68
C LEU A 64 -7.13 -6.61 4.17
N PHE A 65 -6.70 -7.70 3.54
CA PHE A 65 -6.49 -7.76 2.11
C PHE A 65 -7.81 -7.65 1.32
N ASN A 66 -8.80 -8.45 1.69
CA ASN A 66 -10.14 -8.43 1.07
C ASN A 66 -10.80 -7.06 1.24
N ASN A 67 -10.68 -6.44 2.42
CA ASN A 67 -11.17 -5.08 2.66
C ASN A 67 -10.52 -4.04 1.72
N SER A 68 -9.26 -4.25 1.33
CA SER A 68 -8.55 -3.40 0.38
C SER A 68 -9.08 -3.62 -1.05
N ILE A 69 -9.32 -4.87 -1.45
CA ILE A 69 -9.93 -5.21 -2.75
C ILE A 69 -11.34 -4.62 -2.87
N ASP A 70 -12.20 -4.81 -1.86
CA ASP A 70 -13.56 -4.30 -1.83
C ASP A 70 -13.60 -2.77 -1.88
N PHE A 71 -12.63 -2.13 -1.21
CA PHE A 71 -12.45 -0.69 -1.30
C PHE A 71 -12.13 -0.27 -2.74
N MET A 72 -11.17 -0.93 -3.40
CA MET A 72 -10.77 -0.61 -4.77
C MET A 72 -11.91 -0.76 -5.77
N GLN A 73 -12.69 -1.84 -5.67
CA GLN A 73 -13.87 -2.06 -6.52
C GLN A 73 -14.91 -0.95 -6.36
N ARG A 74 -15.13 -0.45 -5.14
CA ARG A 74 -16.06 0.66 -4.87
C ARG A 74 -15.53 2.01 -5.32
N SER A 75 -14.25 2.29 -5.11
CA SER A 75 -13.65 3.60 -5.43
C SER A 75 -13.44 3.82 -6.93
N TYR A 76 -13.34 2.75 -7.71
CA TYR A 76 -13.08 2.81 -9.15
C TYR A 76 -14.19 2.18 -10.00
N GLN A 77 -15.44 2.29 -9.58
CA GLN A 77 -16.62 1.76 -10.30
C GLN A 77 -16.73 2.20 -11.78
N ASN A 78 -16.14 3.34 -12.15
CA ASN A 78 -16.12 3.85 -13.53
C ASN A 78 -15.01 3.25 -14.41
N ARG A 79 -14.19 2.35 -13.86
CA ARG A 79 -13.15 1.60 -14.58
C ARG A 79 -13.54 0.14 -14.61
N ASN A 80 -13.24 -0.54 -15.72
CA ASN A 80 -13.32 -2.00 -15.77
C ASN A 80 -12.14 -2.58 -14.99
N LEU A 81 -12.35 -2.88 -13.71
CA LEU A 81 -11.33 -3.32 -12.78
C LEU A 81 -11.48 -4.81 -12.47
N ASN A 82 -10.52 -5.60 -12.91
CA ASN A 82 -10.45 -7.04 -12.67
C ASN A 82 -9.34 -7.30 -11.65
N ILE A 83 -9.73 -7.71 -10.44
CA ILE A 83 -8.78 -8.11 -9.40
C ILE A 83 -8.99 -9.59 -9.12
N GLU A 84 -7.96 -10.39 -9.36
CA GLU A 84 -7.96 -11.81 -9.10
C GLU A 84 -6.99 -12.13 -7.95
N LEU A 85 -7.50 -12.78 -6.91
CA LEU A 85 -6.70 -13.26 -5.79
C LEU A 85 -6.49 -14.77 -5.93
N ASN A 86 -5.23 -15.17 -6.09
CA ASN A 86 -4.79 -16.55 -6.05
C ASN A 86 -4.01 -16.80 -4.75
N THR A 87 -4.52 -17.69 -3.93
CA THR A 87 -3.93 -18.04 -2.64
C THR A 87 -4.12 -19.53 -2.37
N THR A 88 -3.22 -20.13 -1.59
CA THR A 88 -3.47 -21.46 -1.04
C THR A 88 -4.60 -21.39 0.01
N ASN A 89 -5.28 -22.51 0.27
CA ASN A 89 -6.32 -22.62 1.31
C ASN A 89 -5.75 -22.59 2.75
N ASP A 90 -4.50 -22.16 2.92
CA ASP A 90 -3.84 -22.13 4.21
C ASP A 90 -4.18 -20.83 4.96
N SER A 91 -4.20 -20.90 6.28
CA SER A 91 -4.22 -19.69 7.10
C SER A 91 -2.85 -19.02 7.08
N PHE A 92 -2.82 -17.70 6.88
CA PHE A 92 -1.60 -16.89 6.99
C PHE A 92 -1.69 -16.02 8.23
N HIS A 93 -0.62 -16.01 9.01
CA HIS A 93 -0.50 -15.17 10.19
C HIS A 93 0.74 -14.30 10.02
N VAL A 94 0.59 -13.00 10.25
CA VAL A 94 1.69 -12.04 10.29
C VAL A 94 1.50 -11.16 11.51
N GLN A 95 2.60 -10.74 12.12
CA GLN A 95 2.55 -9.77 13.19
C GLN A 95 2.52 -8.37 12.57
N ALA A 96 1.32 -7.84 12.38
CA ALA A 96 1.10 -6.55 11.76
C ALA A 96 -0.11 -5.85 12.40
N ASN A 97 -0.19 -4.52 12.24
CA ASN A 97 -1.36 -3.74 12.64
C ASN A 97 -2.08 -3.18 11.40
N GLN A 98 -3.02 -2.27 11.62
CA GLN A 98 -3.82 -1.61 10.58
C GLN A 98 -2.99 -0.92 9.48
N LEU A 99 -1.72 -0.55 9.74
CA LEU A 99 -0.83 0.02 8.73
C LEU A 99 -0.49 -0.96 7.60
N LEU A 100 -0.72 -2.27 7.80
CA LEU A 100 -0.59 -3.23 6.72
C LEU A 100 -1.64 -2.98 5.62
N ARG A 101 -2.83 -2.48 5.99
CA ARG A 101 -3.83 -2.04 5.01
C ARG A 101 -3.32 -0.92 4.13
N GLU A 102 -2.61 0.06 4.73
CA GLU A 102 -1.98 1.15 3.98
C GLU A 102 -0.98 0.63 2.94
N VAL A 103 -0.29 -0.48 3.23
CA VAL A 103 0.62 -1.11 2.26
C VAL A 103 -0.16 -1.61 1.04
N PHE A 104 -1.26 -2.32 1.27
CA PHE A 104 -2.10 -2.89 0.21
C PHE A 104 -2.76 -1.80 -0.62
N ASP A 105 -3.40 -0.83 0.04
CA ASP A 105 -4.08 0.27 -0.63
C ASP A 105 -3.10 1.07 -1.50
N ASN A 106 -1.90 1.37 -1.00
CA ASN A 106 -0.92 2.12 -1.80
C ASN A 106 -0.49 1.36 -3.06
N ILE A 107 -0.31 0.04 -3.00
CA ILE A 107 0.07 -0.76 -4.16
C ILE A 107 -1.10 -0.85 -5.14
N LEU A 108 -2.30 -1.20 -4.67
CA LEU A 108 -3.50 -1.34 -5.51
C LEU A 108 -3.89 -0.02 -6.17
N ILE A 109 -3.86 1.09 -5.43
CA ILE A 109 -4.11 2.44 -5.97
C ILE A 109 -3.09 2.76 -7.06
N ASN A 110 -1.82 2.43 -6.87
CA ASN A 110 -0.79 2.64 -7.89
C ASN A 110 -1.05 1.80 -9.15
N SER A 111 -1.44 0.54 -9.00
CA SER A 111 -1.77 -0.34 -10.14
C SER A 111 -2.94 0.21 -10.97
N VAL A 112 -3.94 0.84 -10.35
CA VAL A 112 -5.04 1.52 -11.08
C VAL A 112 -4.59 2.85 -11.66
N LYS A 113 -3.90 3.67 -10.87
CA LYS A 113 -3.49 5.04 -11.23
C LYS A 113 -2.50 5.07 -12.39
N TYR A 114 -1.53 4.16 -12.39
CA TYR A 114 -0.51 4.04 -13.44
C TYR A 114 -0.88 3.04 -14.51
N ASN A 115 -2.17 2.71 -14.61
CA ASN A 115 -2.71 2.00 -15.74
C ASN A 115 -3.01 2.96 -16.90
N SER A 116 -2.65 2.59 -18.12
CA SER A 116 -2.92 3.44 -19.28
C SER A 116 -4.43 3.63 -19.48
N TYR A 117 -4.87 4.87 -19.73
CA TYR A 117 -6.27 5.14 -20.09
C TYR A 117 -6.67 4.52 -21.45
N SER A 118 -5.70 4.12 -22.27
CA SER A 118 -5.95 3.35 -23.50
C SER A 118 -6.25 1.87 -23.25
N ASN A 119 -5.99 1.37 -22.04
CA ASN A 119 -6.29 -0.03 -21.71
C ASN A 119 -7.79 -0.15 -21.40
N PRO A 120 -8.49 -1.14 -22.01
CA PRO A 120 -9.92 -1.33 -21.80
C PRO A 120 -10.25 -1.87 -20.41
N SER A 121 -9.28 -2.50 -19.73
CA SER A 121 -9.39 -2.99 -18.36
C SER A 121 -8.11 -2.75 -17.56
N VAL A 122 -8.28 -2.60 -16.25
CA VAL A 122 -7.19 -2.69 -15.28
C VAL A 122 -7.23 -4.09 -14.72
N ASP A 123 -6.21 -4.89 -15.03
CA ASP A 123 -6.10 -6.27 -14.55
C ASP A 123 -4.99 -6.31 -13.49
N ILE A 124 -5.35 -6.79 -12.30
CA ILE A 124 -4.44 -6.96 -11.16
C ILE A 124 -4.56 -8.41 -10.70
N PHE A 125 -3.49 -9.18 -10.87
CA PHE A 125 -3.38 -10.55 -10.38
C PHE A 125 -2.56 -10.54 -9.10
N ILE A 126 -3.11 -11.12 -8.05
CA ILE A 126 -2.47 -11.15 -6.74
C ILE A 126 -2.19 -12.58 -6.39
N THR A 127 -0.94 -12.89 -6.04
CA THR A 127 -0.57 -14.21 -5.55
C THR A 127 -0.06 -14.14 -4.12
N ILE A 128 -0.54 -15.01 -3.25
CA ILE A 128 -0.07 -15.15 -1.87
C ILE A 128 0.53 -16.55 -1.70
N SER A 129 1.77 -16.62 -1.24
CA SER A 129 2.49 -17.89 -1.05
C SER A 129 3.45 -17.82 0.13
N ARG A 130 3.96 -18.97 0.56
CA ARG A 130 5.04 -19.04 1.56
C ARG A 130 6.39 -19.14 0.85
N GLU A 131 7.37 -18.45 1.39
CA GLU A 131 8.77 -18.54 0.96
C GLU A 131 9.67 -18.71 2.19
N ILE A 132 10.70 -19.54 2.09
CA ILE A 132 11.70 -19.70 3.16
C ILE A 132 13.00 -19.06 2.67
N ILE A 133 13.48 -18.07 3.43
CA ILE A 133 14.72 -17.34 3.13
C ILE A 133 15.54 -17.31 4.41
N ASP A 134 16.77 -17.82 4.36
CA ASP A 134 17.69 -17.87 5.51
C ASP A 134 17.02 -18.49 6.76
N GLU A 135 16.33 -19.63 6.58
CA GLU A 135 15.57 -20.36 7.61
C GLU A 135 14.35 -19.62 8.21
N ILE A 136 14.04 -18.42 7.74
CA ILE A 136 12.87 -17.64 8.16
C ILE A 136 11.73 -17.89 7.16
N LYS A 137 10.54 -18.21 7.69
CA LYS A 137 9.31 -18.28 6.89
C LYS A 137 8.78 -16.88 6.62
N PHE A 138 8.48 -16.60 5.36
CA PHE A 138 7.85 -15.38 4.91
C PHE A 138 6.54 -15.68 4.20
N ILE A 139 5.59 -14.77 4.34
CA ILE A 139 4.47 -14.64 3.43
C ILE A 139 4.93 -13.73 2.29
N LYS A 140 4.98 -14.30 1.08
CA LYS A 140 5.24 -13.58 -0.16
C LYS A 140 3.93 -13.16 -0.80
N MET A 141 3.80 -11.87 -1.10
CA MET A 141 2.72 -11.35 -1.92
C MET A 141 3.27 -10.78 -3.21
N GLN A 142 2.58 -11.04 -4.30
CA GLN A 142 2.89 -10.45 -5.61
C GLN A 142 1.65 -9.74 -6.12
N PHE A 143 1.82 -8.52 -6.63
CA PHE A 143 0.77 -7.71 -7.24
C PHE A 143 1.18 -7.42 -8.67
N ILE A 144 0.59 -8.16 -9.59
CA ILE A 144 0.95 -8.18 -11.00
C ILE A 144 -0.10 -7.38 -11.76
N ASP A 145 0.26 -6.20 -12.25
CA ASP A 145 -0.64 -5.32 -13.00
C ASP A 145 -0.35 -5.28 -14.50
N ASN A 146 -1.34 -4.87 -15.28
CA ASN A 146 -1.21 -4.58 -16.71
C ASN A 146 -0.95 -3.08 -17.01
N GLY A 147 -0.30 -2.36 -16.07
CA GLY A 147 -0.04 -0.92 -16.18
C GLY A 147 1.08 -0.54 -17.14
N ILE A 148 1.52 0.72 -17.09
CA ILE A 148 2.61 1.24 -17.95
C ILE A 148 4.00 0.70 -17.59
N GLY A 149 4.12 -0.01 -16.46
CA GLY A 149 5.39 -0.50 -15.96
C GLY A 149 6.25 0.49 -15.19
N VAL A 150 7.40 -0.02 -14.74
CA VAL A 150 8.46 0.79 -14.11
C VAL A 150 9.77 0.55 -14.87
N PRO A 151 10.32 1.57 -15.56
CA PRO A 151 11.63 1.48 -16.19
C PRO A 151 12.71 0.99 -15.22
N ASP A 152 13.65 0.19 -15.70
CA ASP A 152 14.65 -0.49 -14.85
C ASP A 152 15.49 0.47 -14.01
N ASP A 153 15.90 1.60 -14.61
CA ASP A 153 16.63 2.68 -13.96
C ASP A 153 15.83 3.37 -12.84
N ARG A 154 14.51 3.23 -12.84
CA ARG A 154 13.60 3.82 -11.86
C ARG A 154 13.16 2.87 -10.76
N LYS A 155 13.36 1.56 -10.89
CA LYS A 155 12.86 0.55 -9.91
C LYS A 155 13.31 0.81 -8.47
N ASN A 156 14.54 1.26 -8.27
CA ASN A 156 15.03 1.63 -6.94
C ASN A 156 14.59 3.03 -6.49
N LEU A 157 14.31 3.90 -7.46
CA LEU A 157 13.97 5.31 -7.24
C LEU A 157 12.51 5.48 -6.80
N ILE A 158 11.57 4.65 -7.28
CA ILE A 158 10.14 4.77 -6.92
C ILE A 158 9.86 4.60 -5.42
N PHE A 159 10.77 3.96 -4.68
CA PHE A 159 10.66 3.78 -3.23
C PHE A 159 11.35 4.90 -2.42
N GLN A 160 12.02 5.85 -3.09
CA GLN A 160 12.68 6.98 -2.46
C GLN A 160 11.74 8.19 -2.35
N ARG A 161 11.94 9.02 -1.33
CA ARG A 161 11.13 10.23 -1.12
C ARG A 161 11.28 11.20 -2.29
N GLY A 162 10.18 11.80 -2.71
CA GLY A 162 10.22 13.01 -3.53
C GLY A 162 10.47 12.82 -5.03
N ASN A 163 10.40 11.60 -5.57
CA ASN A 163 10.49 11.38 -7.02
C ASN A 163 9.22 11.84 -7.75
N ARG A 164 9.11 13.17 -7.89
CA ARG A 164 8.11 13.92 -8.66
C ARG A 164 8.47 14.06 -10.15
N GLU A 165 9.10 13.07 -10.75
CA GLU A 165 9.46 13.17 -12.17
C GLU A 165 8.30 12.85 -13.15
N LEU A 166 7.15 12.39 -12.65
CA LEU A 166 5.92 12.31 -13.46
C LEU A 166 5.10 13.59 -13.26
N LYS A 167 5.45 14.63 -14.04
CA LYS A 167 4.63 15.84 -14.21
C LYS A 167 3.18 15.44 -14.49
N GLY A 168 2.28 15.73 -13.54
CA GLY A 168 0.83 15.69 -13.78
C GLY A 168 -0.03 14.83 -12.83
N SER A 169 0.55 14.00 -11.96
CA SER A 169 -0.27 13.17 -11.07
C SER A 169 -0.47 13.80 -9.68
N LYS A 170 -1.73 14.06 -9.29
CA LYS A 170 -2.18 14.69 -8.03
C LYS A 170 -1.94 13.84 -6.75
N GLY A 171 -0.79 13.19 -6.61
CA GLY A 171 -0.42 12.45 -5.39
C GLY A 171 0.70 13.14 -4.61
N MET A 172 0.70 13.02 -3.27
CA MET A 172 1.73 13.62 -2.40
C MET A 172 3.14 13.03 -2.55
N GLY A 173 3.30 11.93 -3.30
CA GLY A 173 4.63 11.31 -3.55
C GLY A 173 5.20 10.55 -2.35
N ILE A 174 4.35 10.23 -1.37
CA ILE A 174 4.73 9.55 -0.12
C ILE A 174 4.49 8.03 -0.21
N GLY A 175 3.55 7.58 -1.04
CA GLY A 175 2.97 6.23 -1.00
C GLY A 175 3.97 5.07 -0.91
N LEU A 176 4.78 4.84 -1.95
CA LEU A 176 5.72 3.71 -1.96
C LEU A 176 6.90 3.87 -0.98
N SER A 177 7.26 5.11 -0.63
CA SER A 177 8.28 5.36 0.41
C SER A 177 7.76 5.02 1.81
N LEU A 178 6.45 5.25 2.06
CA LEU A 178 5.77 4.83 3.29
C LEU A 178 5.66 3.31 3.35
N VAL A 179 5.23 2.68 2.25
CA VAL A 179 5.19 1.21 2.13
C VAL A 179 6.52 0.58 2.52
N LYS A 180 7.63 1.06 1.93
CA LYS A 180 8.97 0.55 2.24
C LYS A 180 9.33 0.70 3.72
N ARG A 181 8.88 1.78 4.38
CA ARG A 181 9.13 2.02 5.81
C ARG A 181 8.28 1.11 6.70
N ILE A 182 7.00 0.94 6.39
CA ILE A 182 6.09 0.04 7.11
C ILE A 182 6.62 -1.40 7.03
N LEU A 183 6.94 -1.88 5.83
CA LEU A 183 7.49 -3.23 5.66
C LEU A 183 8.83 -3.41 6.36
N LYS A 184 9.71 -2.40 6.34
CA LYS A 184 10.95 -2.43 7.11
C LYS A 184 10.71 -2.60 8.61
N ASN A 185 9.69 -1.94 9.17
CA ASN A 185 9.32 -2.10 10.58
C ASN A 185 8.81 -3.52 10.89
N TYR A 186 8.13 -4.15 9.94
CA TYR A 186 7.73 -5.57 10.01
C TYR A 186 8.87 -6.55 9.71
N LYS A 187 10.12 -6.07 9.55
CA LYS A 187 11.27 -6.87 9.10
C LYS A 187 11.03 -7.54 7.73
N GLY A 188 10.12 -6.98 6.96
CA GLY A 188 9.77 -7.37 5.61
C GLY A 188 10.56 -6.63 4.54
N LYS A 189 10.26 -6.95 3.27
CA LYS A 189 10.92 -6.39 2.09
C LYS A 189 9.89 -6.01 1.03
N ILE A 190 10.24 -5.06 0.18
CA ILE A 190 9.50 -4.70 -1.04
C ILE A 190 10.47 -4.48 -2.19
N TRP A 191 10.10 -4.96 -3.37
CA TRP A 191 10.77 -4.66 -4.63
C TRP A 191 9.76 -4.71 -5.78
N VAL A 192 10.19 -4.29 -6.98
CA VAL A 192 9.38 -4.33 -8.19
C VAL A 192 10.14 -5.01 -9.32
N GLU A 193 9.45 -5.88 -10.03
CA GLU A 193 9.92 -6.56 -11.24
C GLU A 193 9.01 -6.21 -12.42
N ASN A 194 9.43 -6.59 -13.62
CA ASN A 194 8.54 -6.49 -14.78
C ASN A 194 7.50 -7.60 -14.71
N ARG A 195 6.28 -7.33 -15.17
CA ARG A 195 5.28 -8.40 -15.37
C ARG A 195 5.74 -9.42 -16.42
N ILE A 196 6.35 -8.91 -17.49
CA ILE A 196 6.95 -9.71 -18.56
C ILE A 196 8.47 -9.52 -18.48
N GLU A 197 9.20 -10.63 -18.44
CA GLU A 197 10.66 -10.60 -18.40
C GLU A 197 11.23 -9.71 -19.53
N ASP A 198 12.22 -8.87 -19.19
CA ASP A 198 12.87 -7.91 -20.10
C ASP A 198 11.97 -6.86 -20.79
N ASP A 199 10.68 -6.75 -20.45
CA ASP A 199 9.79 -5.70 -20.96
C ASP A 199 9.03 -5.00 -19.84
N TYR A 200 9.57 -3.87 -19.38
CA TYR A 200 8.91 -3.06 -18.36
C TYR A 200 7.54 -2.55 -18.84
N SER A 201 7.33 -2.31 -20.13
CA SER A 201 6.14 -1.63 -20.66
C SER A 201 4.84 -2.45 -20.59
N LYS A 202 4.94 -3.73 -20.21
CA LYS A 202 3.80 -4.66 -20.12
C LYS A 202 3.19 -4.76 -18.72
N GLY A 203 3.63 -3.90 -17.81
CA GLY A 203 3.14 -3.82 -16.45
C GLY A 203 4.18 -4.24 -15.42
N SER A 204 3.78 -4.21 -14.16
CA SER A 204 4.69 -4.36 -13.03
C SER A 204 4.31 -5.56 -12.16
N ASN A 205 5.29 -6.14 -11.49
CA ASN A 205 5.09 -7.10 -10.41
C ASN A 205 5.67 -6.52 -9.12
N PHE A 206 4.82 -5.99 -8.24
CA PHE A 206 5.24 -5.55 -6.91
C PHE A 206 5.29 -6.75 -5.98
N ASN A 207 6.47 -7.04 -5.44
CA ASN A 207 6.70 -8.15 -4.56
C ASN A 207 6.90 -7.66 -3.13
N LEU A 208 6.23 -8.31 -2.17
CA LEU A 208 6.36 -8.07 -0.75
C LEU A 208 6.74 -9.36 -0.02
N LEU A 209 7.57 -9.24 1.00
CA LEU A 209 7.84 -10.30 1.97
C LEU A 209 7.54 -9.78 3.37
N ILE A 210 6.79 -10.54 4.15
CA ILE A 210 6.54 -10.27 5.57
C ILE A 210 6.80 -11.57 6.33
N PRO A 211 7.60 -11.55 7.42
CA PRO A 211 7.81 -12.75 8.23
C PRO A 211 6.48 -13.35 8.70
N GLU A 212 6.34 -14.66 8.55
CA GLU A 212 5.18 -15.40 9.06
C GLU A 212 5.25 -15.46 10.59
N ALA A 213 4.14 -15.11 11.24
CA ALA A 213 4.00 -15.26 12.68
C ALA A 213 3.78 -16.74 13.05
N ILE A 214 4.39 -17.16 14.16
CA ILE A 214 4.29 -18.52 14.72
C ILE A 214 3.00 -18.65 15.53
#